data_AF-A0A9E3VA67-F1
#
_entry.id   AF-A0A9E3VA67-F1
#
_cell.length_a   1.000
_cell.length_b   1.000
_cell.length_c   1.000
_cell.angle_alpha   90.00
_cell.angle_beta   90.00
_cell.angle_gamma   90.00
#
_symmetry.space_group_name_H-M   'P 1'
#
loop_
_entity.id
_entity.type
_entity.pdbx_description
1 polymer ?
#
loop_
_entity_poly.entity_id
_entity_poly.type
_entity_poly.pdbx_seq_one_letter_code
_entity_poly.pdbx_strand_id
1 'polypeptide(L)'
;MKRTARSTRTTRGQGMTEYIIIVALIAIGTIGVTTKFGDNVRVLFGMAADATAGASNVANGGSRGNAAGPQTRKTIGTFAQNN
;
A
#
# COMPACT_ATOMS: atom_id res chain seq x y z
N MET A 1 44.05 -42.28 -9.14
CA MET A 1 43.29 -41.28 -9.91
C MET A 1 41.92 -41.10 -9.28
N LYS A 2 41.62 -39.96 -8.65
CA LYS A 2 40.32 -39.69 -8.02
C LYS A 2 39.53 -38.74 -8.92
N ARG A 3 38.47 -39.23 -9.57
CA ARG A 3 37.55 -38.39 -10.36
C ARG A 3 36.51 -37.81 -9.41
N THR A 4 36.66 -36.52 -9.09
CA THR A 4 35.63 -35.74 -8.39
C THR A 4 34.44 -35.55 -9.31
N ALA A 5 33.33 -36.25 -9.04
CA ALA A 5 32.08 -36.06 -9.75
C ALA A 5 31.47 -34.72 -9.37
N ARG A 6 31.46 -33.76 -10.31
CA ARG A 6 30.78 -32.47 -10.13
C ARG A 6 29.28 -32.72 -10.24
N SER A 7 28.56 -32.55 -9.14
CA SER A 7 27.10 -32.53 -9.13
C SER A 7 26.62 -31.37 -10.01
N THR A 8 26.18 -31.67 -11.23
CA THR A 8 25.42 -30.74 -12.06
C THR A 8 24.05 -30.64 -11.41
N ARG A 9 23.84 -29.60 -10.59
CA ARG A 9 22.53 -29.26 -10.04
C ARG A 9 21.60 -29.04 -11.24
N THR A 10 20.77 -30.03 -11.54
CA THR A 10 19.85 -29.96 -12.66
C THR A 10 18.84 -28.86 -12.35
N THR A 11 18.81 -27.80 -13.16
CA THR A 11 17.78 -26.74 -13.14
C THR A 11 16.45 -27.31 -13.66
N ARG A 12 15.85 -28.23 -12.90
CA ARG A 12 14.44 -28.59 -13.07
C ARG A 12 13.62 -27.43 -12.51
N GLY A 13 13.29 -26.48 -13.39
CA GLY A 13 12.73 -25.17 -13.05
C GLY A 13 13.12 -24.04 -14.03
N GLN A 14 13.90 -24.32 -15.07
CA GLN A 14 14.19 -23.33 -16.15
C GLN A 14 13.01 -23.16 -17.13
N GLY A 15 11.79 -23.41 -16.66
CA GLY A 15 10.57 -23.37 -17.45
C GLY A 15 9.95 -21.99 -17.36
N MET A 16 9.88 -21.29 -18.49
CA MET A 16 9.19 -19.99 -18.60
C MET A 16 7.79 -20.03 -17.96
N THR A 17 7.13 -21.19 -17.96
CA THR A 17 5.83 -21.44 -17.34
C THR A 17 5.80 -21.23 -15.83
N GLU A 18 6.83 -21.62 -15.08
CA GLU A 18 6.84 -21.45 -13.61
C GLU A 18 6.87 -19.97 -13.23
N TYR A 19 7.71 -19.20 -13.93
CA TYR A 19 7.74 -17.75 -13.80
C TYR A 19 6.42 -17.10 -14.21
N ILE A 20 5.82 -17.52 -15.33
CA ILE A 20 4.53 -16.99 -15.79
C ILE A 20 3.44 -17.22 -14.74
N ILE A 21 3.41 -18.40 -14.12
CA ILE A 21 2.42 -18.72 -13.08
C ILE A 21 2.63 -17.83 -11.84
N ILE A 22 3.87 -17.67 -11.36
CA ILE A 22 4.17 -16.80 -10.21
C ILE A 22 3.77 -15.34 -10.50
N VAL A 23 4.13 -14.83 -11.68
CA VAL A 23 3.79 -13.47 -12.12
C VAL A 23 2.27 -13.29 -12.20
N ALA A 24 1.54 -14.25 -12.74
CA ALA A 24 0.08 -14.20 -12.82
C ALA A 24 -0.56 -14.11 -11.43
N LEU A 25 -0.07 -14.88 -10.46
CA LEU A 25 -0.57 -14.85 -9.08
C LEU A 25 -0.34 -13.49 -8.42
N ILE A 26 0.86 -12.92 -8.56
CA ILE A 26 1.19 -11.59 -8.01
C ILE A 26 0.34 -10.50 -8.68
N ALA A 27 0.15 -10.56 -10.00
CA ALA A 27 -0.63 -9.58 -10.74
C ALA A 27 -2.08 -9.53 -10.26
N ILE A 28 -2.74 -10.68 -10.13
CA ILE A 28 -4.12 -10.78 -9.64
C ILE A 28 -4.21 -10.26 -8.20
N GLY A 29 -3.29 -10.66 -7.33
CA GLY A 29 -3.24 -10.20 -5.94
C GLY A 29 -3.06 -8.68 -5.83
N THR A 30 -2.17 -8.11 -6.63
CA THR A 30 -1.88 -6.66 -6.64
C THR A 30 -3.08 -5.86 -7.14
N ILE A 31 -3.74 -6.28 -8.21
CA ILE A 31 -4.96 -5.62 -8.69
C ILE A 31 -6.02 -5.60 -7.58
N GLY A 32 -6.21 -6.72 -6.87
CA GLY A 32 -7.15 -6.81 -5.75
C GLY A 32 -6.81 -5.86 -4.60
N VAL A 33 -5.55 -5.82 -4.17
CA VAL A 33 -5.12 -4.95 -3.06
C VAL A 33 -5.17 -3.47 -3.47
N THR A 34 -4.66 -3.11 -4.65
CA THR A 34 -4.64 -1.72 -5.11
C THR A 34 -6.04 -1.18 -5.35
N THR A 35 -6.99 -1.99 -5.82
CA THR A 35 -8.39 -1.53 -5.99
C THR A 35 -9.13 -1.40 -4.66
N LYS A 36 -8.93 -2.31 -3.70
CA LYS A 36 -9.63 -2.25 -2.40
C LYS A 36 -9.03 -1.24 -1.43
N PHE A 37 -7.72 -1.03 -1.46
CA PHE A 37 -7.02 -0.16 -0.50
C PHE A 37 -6.48 1.12 -1.13
N GLY A 38 -6.32 1.19 -2.45
CA GLY A 38 -5.72 2.36 -3.13
C GLY A 38 -6.53 3.64 -2.98
N ASP A 39 -7.86 3.55 -2.99
CA ASP A 39 -8.72 4.74 -2.82
C ASP A 39 -8.55 5.35 -1.42
N ASN A 40 -8.46 4.52 -0.37
CA ASN A 40 -8.22 5.00 1.00
C ASN A 40 -6.85 5.66 1.14
N VAL A 41 -5.81 5.07 0.54
CA VAL A 41 -4.45 5.64 0.56
C VAL A 41 -4.41 6.97 -0.18
N ARG A 42 -5.07 7.08 -1.35
CA ARG A 42 -5.16 8.34 -2.11
C ARG A 42 -5.83 9.45 -1.33
N VAL A 43 -6.92 9.13 -0.63
CA VAL A 43 -7.62 10.09 0.22
C VAL A 43 -6.72 10.55 1.36
N LEU A 44 -6.08 9.62 2.09
CA LEU A 44 -5.16 9.97 3.18
C LEU A 44 -3.99 10.85 2.69
N PHE A 45 -3.47 10.57 1.50
CA PHE A 45 -2.40 11.37 0.91
C PHE A 45 -2.86 12.77 0.51
N GLY A 46 -4.04 12.90 -0.11
CA GLY A 46 -4.65 14.19 -0.41
C GLY A 46 -4.90 15.00 0.88
N MET A 47 -5.37 14.35 1.93
CA MET A 47 -5.55 14.98 3.23
C MET A 47 -4.23 15.49 3.84
N ALA A 48 -3.17 14.68 3.75
CA ALA A 48 -1.85 15.07 4.22
C ALA A 48 -1.32 16.27 3.42
N ALA A 49 -1.47 16.26 2.10
CA ALA A 49 -1.08 17.35 1.22
C ALA A 49 -1.85 18.65 1.56
N ASP A 50 -3.17 18.57 1.72
CA ASP A 50 -4.01 19.72 2.10
C ASP A 50 -3.65 20.27 3.48
N ALA A 51 -3.37 19.40 4.45
CA ALA A 51 -2.96 19.80 5.80
C ALA A 51 -1.59 20.51 5.79
N THR A 52 -0.63 20.01 4.99
CA THR A 52 0.67 20.66 4.79
C THR A 52 0.54 21.99 4.02
N ALA A 53 -0.43 22.10 3.11
CA ALA A 53 -0.72 23.33 2.39
C ALA A 53 -1.48 24.38 3.23
N GLY A 54 -1.78 24.09 4.51
CA GLY A 54 -2.42 25.03 5.44
C GLY A 54 -3.95 25.05 5.37
N ALA A 55 -4.58 24.07 4.71
CA ALA A 55 -6.04 23.98 4.63
C ALA A 55 -6.63 23.66 6.02
N SER A 56 -7.47 24.55 6.53
CA SER A 56 -8.08 24.44 7.87
C SER A 56 -9.21 23.41 7.93
N ASN A 57 -9.76 23.01 6.79
CA ASN A 57 -10.93 22.13 6.66
C ASN A 57 -10.65 20.90 5.79
N VAL A 58 -9.68 20.06 6.18
CA VAL A 58 -9.45 18.79 5.47
C VAL A 58 -10.55 17.77 5.80
N ALA A 59 -11.57 17.59 4.97
CA ALA A 59 -12.61 16.58 5.23
C ALA A 59 -11.99 15.18 5.32
N ASN A 60 -12.24 14.44 6.41
CA ASN A 60 -11.71 13.10 6.59
C ASN A 60 -12.45 12.11 5.68
N GLY A 61 -11.96 11.93 4.45
CA GLY A 61 -12.55 11.00 3.49
C GLY A 61 -12.28 9.51 3.81
N GLY A 62 -11.50 9.20 4.85
CA GLY A 62 -11.18 7.82 5.26
C GLY A 62 -12.32 7.11 6.01
N SER A 63 -13.40 7.81 6.34
CA SER A 63 -14.51 7.28 7.13
C SER A 63 -15.78 7.11 6.30
N ARG A 64 -15.75 6.21 5.32
CA ARG A 64 -16.97 5.57 4.79
C ARG A 64 -17.43 4.37 5.64
N GLY A 65 -16.92 4.24 6.87
CA GLY A 65 -17.43 3.35 7.90
C GLY A 65 -17.93 4.16 9.09
N ASN A 66 -19.25 4.22 9.25
CA ASN A 66 -20.01 4.66 10.42
C ASN A 66 -19.62 5.98 11.10
N ALA A 67 -20.42 7.01 10.81
CA ALA A 67 -20.59 8.18 11.66
C ALA A 67 -21.17 7.79 13.03
N ALA A 68 -20.51 8.20 14.11
CA ALA A 68 -21.15 8.54 15.39
C ALA A 68 -20.14 9.18 16.35
N GLY A 69 -20.02 10.51 16.31
CA GLY A 69 -19.38 11.28 17.38
C GLY A 69 -18.69 12.56 16.89
N PRO A 70 -19.00 13.74 17.46
CA PRO A 70 -18.29 14.98 17.14
C PRO A 70 -16.85 14.90 17.69
N GLN A 71 -15.91 14.59 16.81
CA GLN A 71 -14.48 14.61 17.13
C GLN A 71 -13.98 16.06 16.98
N THR A 72 -13.82 16.78 18.09
CA THR A 72 -13.17 18.10 18.10
C THR A 72 -11.74 17.95 17.57
N ARG A 73 -11.53 18.46 16.35
CA ARG A 73 -10.46 18.07 15.46
C ARG A 73 -9.24 18.98 15.58
N LYS A 74 -8.10 18.45 16.04
CA LYS A 74 -6.82 19.16 16.04
C LYS A 74 -6.10 18.98 14.70
N THR A 75 -6.07 20.02 13.88
CA THR A 75 -5.29 20.15 12.64
C THR A 75 -3.93 20.81 12.90
N ILE A 76 -2.99 20.72 11.94
CA ILE A 76 -1.66 21.36 12.01
C ILE A 76 -1.75 22.87 12.31
N GLY A 77 -2.67 23.57 11.66
CA GLY A 77 -2.91 25.00 11.90
C GLY A 77 -3.49 25.31 13.30
N THR A 78 -4.23 24.36 13.88
CA THR A 78 -4.86 24.51 15.21
C THR A 78 -4.04 23.93 16.37
N PHE A 79 -2.91 23.24 16.12
CA PHE A 79 -2.05 22.73 17.19
C PHE A 79 -1.36 23.85 17.98
N ALA A 80 -1.04 24.97 17.31
CA ALA A 80 -0.42 26.14 17.94
C ALA A 80 -1.44 27.15 18.52
N GLN A 81 -2.74 26.96 18.27
CA GLN A 81 -3.77 27.95 18.63
C GLN A 81 -4.32 27.79 20.06
N ASN A 82 -3.97 26.71 20.76
CA ASN A 82 -4.46 26.41 22.11
C ASN A 82 -3.29 26.23 23.11
N ASN A 83 -2.33 27.16 23.11
CA ASN A 83 -1.42 27.33 24.23
C ASN A 83 -1.55 28.76 24.76
#